data_AF-A0A7W0V7E2-F1
#
_entry.id   AF-A0A7W0V7E2-F1
#
_cell.length_a   1.000
_cell.length_b   1.000
_cell.length_c   1.000
_cell.angle_alpha   90.00
_cell.angle_beta   90.00
_cell.angle_gamma   90.00
#
_symmetry.space_group_name_H-M   'P 1'
#
loop_
_entity.id
_entity.type
_entity.pdbx_description
1 polymer ?
#
loop_
_entity_poly.entity_id
_entity_poly.type
_entity_poly.pdbx_seq_one_letter_code
_entity_poly.pdbx_strand_id
1 'polypeptide(L)'
;MQDSTSPYSTSPSAISSRRLRLGGRNGALAALLALFVDLLWRVVVAPAGVPSIPETVVTAVARLTPTALFGWATENLGSLAQNALFAGVLVGIVAAGAWAGNIAGVGVASQRFGAGRNARLFAALAVGLVLFLIVVAGVFPLAREGFFASGSGYQGVLLAQAALFSTLWAVAWVALGAMTNATGELPAQGAHDVERVSRRLALRNVGAAGLTAGVAFLGWRLARTPVAGDTEAQPQVAAEIVSRARLN
;
A
#
# COMPACT_ATOMS: atom_id res chain seq x y z
N MET A 1 -59.14 -5.01 -2.29
CA MET A 1 -58.15 -4.47 -3.26
C MET A 1 -57.04 -3.80 -2.45
N GLN A 2 -56.01 -4.57 -2.10
CA GLN A 2 -54.81 -4.07 -1.41
C GLN A 2 -53.66 -4.28 -2.39
N ASP A 3 -53.19 -3.19 -2.98
CA ASP A 3 -51.98 -3.18 -3.80
C ASP A 3 -50.82 -2.76 -2.91
N SER A 4 -50.28 -3.74 -2.16
CA SER A 4 -49.13 -3.56 -1.28
C SER A 4 -47.84 -3.62 -2.11
N THR A 5 -47.57 -2.56 -2.85
CA THR A 5 -46.28 -2.31 -3.49
C THR A 5 -45.28 -1.88 -2.39
N SER A 6 -44.69 -2.85 -1.70
CA SER A 6 -43.58 -2.58 -0.77
C SER A 6 -42.30 -2.35 -1.59
N PRO A 7 -41.76 -1.11 -1.69
CA PRO A 7 -40.71 -0.79 -2.66
C PRO A 7 -39.29 -1.17 -2.21
N TYR A 8 -39.12 -1.92 -1.11
CA TYR A 8 -37.83 -2.08 -0.46
C TYR A 8 -37.49 -3.53 -0.09
N SER A 9 -37.62 -4.47 -1.02
CA SER A 9 -36.82 -5.70 -0.95
C SER A 9 -35.42 -5.38 -1.47
N THR A 10 -34.56 -4.81 -0.62
CA THR A 10 -33.13 -4.74 -0.95
C THR A 10 -32.60 -6.17 -1.03
N SER A 11 -32.38 -6.65 -2.25
CA SER A 11 -31.91 -8.01 -2.50
C SER A 11 -30.61 -8.26 -1.69
N PRO A 12 -30.46 -9.43 -1.02
CA PRO A 12 -29.27 -9.78 -0.24
C PRO A 12 -27.94 -9.58 -0.99
N SER A 13 -27.97 -9.68 -2.33
CA SER A 13 -26.82 -9.46 -3.23
C SER A 13 -26.34 -7.99 -3.22
N ALA A 14 -27.24 -7.02 -3.10
CA ALA A 14 -26.91 -5.59 -3.08
C ALA A 14 -26.18 -5.18 -1.79
N ILE A 15 -26.53 -5.82 -0.66
CA ILE A 15 -25.89 -5.55 0.64
C ILE A 15 -24.47 -6.14 0.67
N SER A 16 -24.28 -7.35 0.15
CA SER A 16 -22.96 -8.01 0.06
C SER A 16 -21.98 -7.24 -0.82
N SER A 17 -22.40 -6.84 -2.02
CA SER A 17 -21.59 -6.07 -2.97
C SER A 17 -21.18 -4.69 -2.42
N ARG A 18 -22.07 -4.02 -1.68
CA ARG A 18 -21.75 -2.75 -1.02
C ARG A 18 -20.68 -2.93 0.07
N ARG A 19 -20.77 -3.98 0.90
CA ARG A 19 -19.78 -4.28 1.95
C ARG A 19 -18.40 -4.59 1.37
N LEU A 20 -18.35 -5.38 0.30
CA LEU A 20 -17.11 -5.67 -0.43
C LEU A 20 -16.46 -4.38 -0.96
N ARG A 21 -17.22 -3.55 -1.69
CA ARG A 21 -16.72 -2.27 -2.21
C ARG A 21 -16.18 -1.34 -1.11
N LEU A 22 -16.82 -1.31 0.06
CA LEU A 22 -16.36 -0.53 1.21
C LEU A 22 -15.07 -1.09 1.82
N GLY A 23 -14.95 -2.42 1.93
CA GLY A 23 -13.74 -3.09 2.38
C GLY A 23 -12.53 -2.73 1.53
N GLY A 24 -12.67 -2.83 0.20
CA GLY A 24 -11.60 -2.50 -0.73
C GLY A 24 -11.28 -1.01 -0.78
N ARG A 25 -12.28 -0.13 -0.75
CA ARG A 25 -12.03 1.32 -0.67
C ARG A 25 -11.29 1.71 0.61
N ASN A 26 -11.66 1.13 1.76
CA ASN A 26 -10.93 1.35 3.02
C ASN A 26 -9.49 0.84 2.93
N GLY A 27 -9.28 -0.31 2.27
CA GLY A 27 -7.96 -0.88 2.04
C GLY A 27 -7.06 -0.02 1.16
N ALA A 28 -7.60 0.55 0.09
CA ALA A 28 -6.88 1.48 -0.79
C ALA A 28 -6.45 2.75 -0.04
N LEU A 29 -7.36 3.34 0.76
CA LEU A 29 -7.06 4.53 1.57
C LEU A 29 -6.04 4.23 2.67
N ALA A 30 -6.13 3.07 3.30
CA ALA A 30 -5.14 2.62 4.29
C ALA A 30 -3.75 2.47 3.65
N ALA A 31 -3.68 1.92 2.44
CA ALA A 31 -2.42 1.80 1.68
C ALA A 31 -1.89 3.18 1.27
N LEU A 32 -2.73 4.10 0.81
CA LEU A 32 -2.32 5.48 0.52
C LEU A 32 -1.74 6.18 1.75
N LEU A 33 -2.36 5.99 2.93
CA LEU A 33 -1.84 6.55 4.17
C LEU A 33 -0.49 5.93 4.55
N ALA A 34 -0.36 4.61 4.50
CA ALA A 34 0.89 3.92 4.79
C ALA A 34 2.01 4.33 3.81
N LEU A 35 1.70 4.42 2.52
CA LEU A 35 2.60 4.93 1.48
C LEU A 35 3.02 6.36 1.74
N PHE A 36 2.07 7.24 2.07
CA PHE A 36 2.37 8.64 2.36
C PHE A 36 3.36 8.76 3.51
N VAL A 37 3.14 8.02 4.60
CA VAL A 37 4.03 8.02 5.77
C VAL A 37 5.41 7.46 5.41
N ASP A 38 5.47 6.36 4.67
CA ASP A 38 6.73 5.73 4.23
C ASP A 38 7.57 6.68 3.35
N LEU A 39 6.93 7.29 2.34
CA LEU A 39 7.59 8.24 1.44
C LEU A 39 7.99 9.53 2.16
N LEU A 40 7.16 10.02 3.08
CA LEU A 40 7.48 11.21 3.87
C LEU A 40 8.69 10.94 4.79
N TRP A 41 8.70 9.80 5.46
CA TRP A 41 9.83 9.34 6.26
C TRP A 41 11.10 9.24 5.41
N ARG A 42 11.00 8.62 4.21
CA ARG A 42 12.10 8.51 3.24
C ARG A 42 12.71 9.85 2.84
N VAL A 43 11.89 10.89 2.70
CA VAL A 43 12.32 12.23 2.26
C VAL A 43 12.88 13.07 3.41
N VAL A 44 12.37 12.90 4.63
CA VAL A 44 12.63 13.84 5.74
C VAL A 44 13.56 13.27 6.80
N VAL A 45 13.50 11.96 7.07
CA VAL A 45 14.10 11.35 8.27
C VAL A 45 15.05 10.20 7.94
N ALA A 46 14.81 9.47 6.85
CA ALA A 46 15.55 8.25 6.55
C ALA A 46 17.07 8.51 6.39
N PRO A 47 17.93 7.65 6.98
CA PRO A 47 19.36 7.69 6.73
C PRO A 47 19.68 7.56 5.25
N ALA A 48 20.79 8.16 4.81
CA ALA A 48 21.26 8.05 3.44
C ALA A 48 21.47 6.57 3.06
N GLY A 49 20.99 6.18 1.88
CA GLY A 49 21.10 4.81 1.38
C GLY A 49 20.00 3.85 1.83
N VAL A 50 19.07 4.24 2.72
CA VAL A 50 17.93 3.40 3.08
C VAL A 50 16.78 3.61 2.09
N PRO A 51 16.39 2.58 1.31
CA PRO A 51 15.28 2.70 0.37
C PRO A 51 13.92 2.69 1.08
N SER A 52 12.95 3.34 0.44
CA SER A 52 11.53 3.20 0.77
C SER A 52 11.00 1.84 0.31
N ILE A 53 9.84 1.42 0.83
CA ILE A 53 9.23 0.16 0.38
C ILE A 53 8.93 0.20 -1.13
N PRO A 54 8.37 1.29 -1.71
CA PRO A 54 8.17 1.37 -3.15
C PRO A 54 9.47 1.27 -3.95
N GLU A 55 10.57 1.88 -3.51
CA GLU A 55 11.89 1.73 -4.15
C GLU A 55 12.36 0.27 -4.09
N THR A 56 12.20 -0.39 -2.94
CA THR A 56 12.55 -1.82 -2.76
C THR A 56 11.75 -2.71 -3.70
N VAL A 57 10.44 -2.44 -3.85
CA VAL A 57 9.56 -3.16 -4.77
C VAL A 57 9.97 -2.91 -6.22
N VAL A 58 10.34 -1.69 -6.59
CA VAL A 58 10.88 -1.40 -7.94
C VAL A 58 12.12 -2.24 -8.21
N THR A 59 13.07 -2.32 -7.26
CA THR A 59 14.26 -3.16 -7.40
C THR A 59 13.90 -4.64 -7.58
N ALA A 60 12.96 -5.16 -6.80
CA ALA A 60 12.48 -6.55 -6.94
C ALA A 60 11.83 -6.80 -8.30
N VAL A 61 10.94 -5.89 -8.75
CA VAL A 61 10.27 -5.99 -10.06
C VAL A 61 11.29 -5.90 -11.19
N ALA A 62 12.27 -5.01 -11.11
CA ALA A 62 13.31 -4.89 -12.11
C ALA A 62 14.15 -6.16 -12.24
N ARG A 63 14.36 -6.90 -11.15
CA ARG A 63 15.09 -8.17 -11.22
C ARG A 63 14.27 -9.31 -11.81
N LEU A 64 12.95 -9.25 -11.68
CA LEU A 64 12.04 -10.23 -12.27
C LEU A 64 11.69 -9.93 -13.73
N THR A 65 11.83 -8.67 -14.15
CA THR A 65 11.42 -8.24 -15.48
C THR A 65 12.43 -8.75 -16.52
N PRO A 66 11.98 -9.50 -17.55
CA PRO A 66 12.87 -9.98 -18.60
C PRO A 66 13.61 -8.83 -19.29
N THR A 67 14.88 -9.04 -19.64
CA THR A 67 15.72 -8.04 -20.31
C THR A 67 15.12 -7.53 -21.62
N ALA A 68 14.40 -8.38 -22.36
CA ALA A 68 13.69 -7.99 -23.57
C ALA A 68 12.60 -6.92 -23.31
N LEU A 69 11.89 -7.02 -22.19
CA LEU A 69 10.86 -6.05 -21.81
C LEU A 69 11.50 -4.71 -21.39
N PHE A 70 12.66 -4.77 -20.73
CA PHE A 70 13.44 -3.58 -20.41
C PHE A 70 13.99 -2.90 -21.65
N GLY A 71 14.56 -3.66 -22.59
CA GLY A 71 15.06 -3.12 -23.86
C GLY A 71 13.96 -2.34 -24.57
N TRP A 72 12.80 -2.96 -24.75
CA TRP A 72 11.63 -2.29 -25.32
C TRP A 72 11.19 -1.05 -24.53
N ALA A 73 11.13 -1.14 -23.20
CA ALA A 73 10.71 -0.01 -22.36
C ALA A 73 11.71 1.16 -22.42
N THR A 74 13.01 0.88 -22.43
CA THR A 74 14.05 1.92 -22.51
C THR A 74 14.17 2.52 -23.90
N GLU A 75 13.92 1.75 -24.96
CA GLU A 75 13.88 2.27 -26.33
C GLU A 75 12.70 3.23 -26.53
N ASN A 76 11.52 2.92 -25.97
CA ASN A 76 10.32 3.73 -26.16
C ASN A 76 10.18 4.89 -25.16
N LEU A 77 10.65 4.71 -23.91
CA LEU A 77 10.46 5.68 -22.83
C LEU A 77 11.75 6.38 -22.42
N GLY A 78 12.93 5.88 -22.85
CA GLY A 78 14.21 6.43 -22.43
C GLY A 78 14.37 6.49 -20.92
N SER A 79 14.79 7.65 -20.41
CA SER A 79 14.93 7.92 -18.97
C SER A 79 13.61 7.93 -18.19
N LEU A 80 12.45 7.98 -18.87
CA LEU A 80 11.14 7.91 -18.22
C LEU A 80 10.74 6.48 -17.81
N ALA A 81 11.41 5.44 -18.32
CA ALA A 81 11.07 4.04 -18.02
C ALA A 81 11.11 3.75 -16.51
N GLN A 82 12.12 4.26 -15.80
CA GLN A 82 12.26 4.09 -14.36
C GLN A 82 11.15 4.83 -13.59
N ASN A 83 10.80 6.04 -14.02
CA ASN A 83 9.73 6.83 -13.40
C ASN A 83 8.35 6.19 -13.62
N ALA A 84 8.13 5.63 -14.81
CA ALA A 84 6.91 4.89 -15.15
C ALA A 84 6.80 3.60 -14.31
N LEU A 85 7.91 2.87 -14.13
CA LEU A 85 7.95 1.69 -13.27
C LEU A 85 7.65 2.03 -11.82
N PHE A 86 8.25 3.10 -11.29
CA PHE A 86 7.99 3.57 -9.93
C PHE A 86 6.52 4.00 -9.74
N ALA A 87 5.96 4.75 -10.68
CA ALA A 87 4.54 5.11 -10.66
C ALA A 87 3.63 3.87 -10.73
N GLY A 88 3.97 2.90 -11.58
CA GLY A 88 3.27 1.62 -11.68
C GLY A 88 3.29 0.85 -10.35
N VAL A 89 4.43 0.83 -9.65
CA VAL A 89 4.56 0.23 -8.32
C VAL A 89 3.68 0.92 -7.29
N LEU A 90 3.64 2.26 -7.26
CA LEU A 90 2.74 2.98 -6.34
C LEU A 90 1.28 2.61 -6.57
N VAL A 91 0.84 2.56 -7.82
CA VAL A 91 -0.52 2.11 -8.19
C VAL A 91 -0.74 0.65 -7.77
N GLY A 92 0.25 -0.21 -8.01
CA GLY A 92 0.22 -1.62 -7.61
C GLY A 92 0.05 -1.81 -6.11
N ILE A 93 0.75 -1.03 -5.27
CA ILE A 93 0.63 -1.09 -3.81
C ILE A 93 -0.77 -0.64 -3.36
N VAL A 94 -1.32 0.41 -3.96
CA VAL A 94 -2.70 0.85 -3.64
C VAL A 94 -3.73 -0.21 -4.05
N ALA A 95 -3.55 -0.83 -5.22
CA ALA A 95 -4.40 -1.92 -5.69
C ALA A 95 -4.32 -3.17 -4.78
N ALA A 96 -3.11 -3.54 -4.35
CA ALA A 96 -2.89 -4.61 -3.39
C ALA A 96 -3.54 -4.30 -2.04
N GLY A 97 -3.46 -3.05 -1.58
CA GLY A 97 -4.17 -2.56 -0.40
C GLY A 97 -5.69 -2.68 -0.53
N ALA A 98 -6.24 -2.35 -1.70
CA ALA A 98 -7.67 -2.53 -1.98
C ALA A 98 -8.08 -4.02 -1.92
N TRP A 99 -7.28 -4.89 -2.53
CA TRP A 99 -7.50 -6.33 -2.50
C TRP A 99 -7.42 -6.90 -1.07
N ALA A 100 -6.40 -6.51 -0.31
CA ALA A 100 -6.24 -6.86 1.11
C ALA A 100 -7.44 -6.38 1.95
N GLY A 101 -7.96 -5.18 1.67
CA GLY A 101 -9.15 -4.65 2.34
C GLY A 101 -10.42 -5.43 2.02
N ASN A 102 -10.56 -5.96 0.80
CA ASN A 102 -11.64 -6.87 0.44
C ASN A 102 -11.55 -8.18 1.23
N ILE A 103 -10.37 -8.78 1.32
CA ILE A 103 -10.15 -10.02 2.09
C ILE A 103 -10.48 -9.81 3.56
N ALA A 104 -9.96 -8.75 4.17
CA ALA A 104 -10.28 -8.40 5.56
C ALA A 104 -11.80 -8.19 5.74
N GLY A 105 -12.46 -7.54 4.78
CA GLY A 105 -13.91 -7.34 4.76
C GLY A 105 -14.70 -8.65 4.70
N VAL A 106 -14.28 -9.60 3.85
CA VAL A 106 -14.87 -10.95 3.77
C VAL A 106 -14.67 -11.70 5.10
N GLY A 107 -13.48 -11.60 5.68
CA GLY A 107 -13.17 -12.20 6.98
C GLY A 107 -14.12 -11.72 8.08
N VAL A 108 -14.35 -10.41 8.17
CA VAL A 108 -15.31 -9.84 9.13
C VAL A 108 -16.74 -10.24 8.81
N ALA A 109 -17.15 -10.24 7.55
CA ALA A 109 -18.50 -10.63 7.13
C ALA A 109 -18.82 -12.09 7.42
N SER A 110 -17.81 -12.97 7.40
CA SER A 110 -17.96 -14.41 7.64
C SER A 110 -18.25 -14.78 9.11
N GLN A 111 -18.16 -13.83 10.04
CA GLN A 111 -18.28 -14.04 11.51
C GLN A 111 -17.35 -15.12 12.10
N ARG A 112 -16.41 -15.66 11.33
CA ARG A 112 -15.43 -16.67 11.78
C ARG A 112 -14.54 -16.19 12.94
N PHE A 113 -14.40 -14.87 13.08
CA PHE A 113 -13.61 -14.22 14.13
C PHE A 113 -14.49 -13.55 15.21
N GLY A 114 -15.77 -13.91 15.28
CA GLY A 114 -16.77 -13.31 16.16
C GLY A 114 -17.42 -12.06 15.55
N ALA A 115 -18.16 -11.32 16.39
CA ALA A 115 -18.87 -10.11 16.00
C ALA A 115 -18.17 -8.84 16.53
N GLY A 116 -18.40 -7.72 15.85
CA GLY A 116 -18.03 -6.39 16.34
C GLY A 116 -16.56 -5.98 16.14
N ARG A 117 -16.08 -5.10 17.02
CA ARG A 117 -14.78 -4.41 16.88
C ARG A 117 -13.58 -5.36 16.94
N ASN A 118 -13.66 -6.41 17.75
CA ASN A 118 -12.56 -7.35 17.94
C ASN A 118 -12.32 -8.18 16.68
N ALA A 119 -13.38 -8.72 16.06
CA ALA A 119 -13.29 -9.46 14.79
C ALA A 119 -12.61 -8.64 13.68
N ARG A 120 -12.92 -7.33 13.65
CA ARG A 120 -12.31 -6.39 12.71
C ARG A 120 -10.82 -6.17 12.96
N LEU A 121 -10.43 -6.02 14.22
CA LEU A 121 -9.03 -5.86 14.59
C LEU A 121 -8.23 -7.13 14.25
N PHE A 122 -8.75 -8.31 14.60
CA PHE A 122 -8.11 -9.59 14.26
C PHE A 122 -7.98 -9.78 12.75
N ALA A 123 -9.03 -9.53 11.96
CA ALA A 123 -8.96 -9.64 10.50
C ALA A 123 -7.93 -8.67 9.91
N ALA A 124 -7.88 -7.43 10.40
CA ALA A 124 -6.91 -6.44 9.95
C ALA A 124 -5.47 -6.82 10.31
N LEU A 125 -5.23 -7.30 11.52
CA LEU A 125 -3.91 -7.75 11.97
C LEU A 125 -3.47 -9.01 11.23
N ALA A 126 -4.36 -9.96 10.98
CA ALA A 126 -4.05 -11.17 10.21
C ALA A 126 -3.64 -10.81 8.77
N VAL A 127 -4.40 -9.95 8.09
CA VAL A 127 -4.06 -9.48 6.75
C VAL A 127 -2.79 -8.62 6.77
N GLY A 128 -2.62 -7.77 7.79
CA GLY A 128 -1.39 -6.99 7.98
C GLY A 128 -0.17 -7.87 8.17
N LEU A 129 -0.27 -8.95 8.95
CA LEU A 129 0.80 -9.94 9.11
C LEU A 129 1.12 -10.63 7.77
N VAL A 130 0.11 -10.97 6.97
CA VAL A 130 0.33 -11.53 5.63
C VAL A 130 1.05 -10.52 4.72
N LEU A 131 0.65 -9.25 4.72
CA LEU A 131 1.34 -8.20 3.96
C LEU A 131 2.80 -8.05 4.41
N PHE A 132 3.05 -8.05 5.72
CA PHE A 132 4.40 -8.03 6.27
C PHE A 132 5.23 -9.21 5.78
N LEU A 133 4.68 -10.43 5.82
CA LEU A 133 5.36 -11.63 5.34
C LEU A 133 5.62 -11.58 3.83
N ILE A 134 4.69 -11.05 3.02
CA ILE A 134 4.91 -10.85 1.58
C ILE A 134 6.10 -9.92 1.34
N VAL A 135 6.21 -8.83 2.10
CA VAL A 135 7.34 -7.89 1.96
C VAL A 135 8.65 -8.57 2.39
N VAL A 136 8.70 -9.17 3.57
CA VAL A 136 9.94 -9.71 4.15
C VAL A 136 10.40 -11.01 3.48
N ALA A 137 9.49 -11.92 3.15
CA ALA A 137 9.81 -13.22 2.57
C ALA A 137 9.70 -13.26 1.03
N GLY A 138 9.02 -12.28 0.42
CA GLY A 138 8.88 -12.17 -1.03
C GLY A 138 9.73 -11.05 -1.61
N VAL A 139 9.43 -9.80 -1.24
CA VAL A 139 10.02 -8.61 -1.88
C VAL A 139 11.50 -8.45 -1.51
N PHE A 140 11.84 -8.49 -0.22
CA PHE A 140 13.22 -8.31 0.26
C PHE A 140 14.21 -9.32 -0.35
N PRO A 141 13.97 -10.64 -0.37
CA PRO A 141 14.87 -11.57 -1.03
C PRO A 141 15.07 -11.28 -2.52
N LEU A 142 13.99 -10.92 -3.24
CA LEU A 142 14.08 -10.56 -4.66
C LEU A 142 14.94 -9.30 -4.87
N ALA A 143 14.79 -8.30 -4.00
CA ALA A 143 15.61 -7.10 -3.99
C ALA A 143 17.05 -7.32 -3.48
N ARG A 144 17.38 -8.50 -2.91
CA ARG A 144 18.59 -8.75 -2.09
C ARG A 144 18.72 -7.73 -0.94
N GLU A 145 17.62 -7.44 -0.30
CA GLU A 145 17.54 -6.56 0.87
C GLU A 145 17.05 -7.33 2.11
N GLY A 146 17.02 -6.66 3.27
CA GLY A 146 16.51 -7.23 4.52
C GLY A 146 17.35 -8.40 5.05
N PHE A 147 16.69 -9.49 5.49
CA PHE A 147 17.34 -10.66 6.09
C PHE A 147 18.32 -11.37 5.15
N PHE A 148 18.11 -11.24 3.83
CA PHE A 148 18.94 -11.88 2.81
C PHE A 148 20.15 -11.04 2.41
N ALA A 149 20.23 -9.80 2.90
CA ALA A 149 21.44 -9.00 2.91
C ALA A 149 22.15 -9.20 4.26
N SER A 150 22.48 -10.45 4.60
CA SER A 150 23.16 -10.82 5.85
C SER A 150 24.53 -10.14 5.92
N GLY A 151 24.57 -8.92 6.46
CA GLY A 151 25.74 -8.04 6.46
C GLY A 151 25.43 -6.54 6.24
N SER A 152 24.22 -6.18 5.79
CA SER A 152 23.86 -4.76 5.61
C SER A 152 23.51 -4.11 6.95
N GLY A 153 24.08 -2.94 7.22
CA GLY A 153 23.78 -2.13 8.42
C GLY A 153 22.31 -1.67 8.52
N TYR A 154 21.52 -1.90 7.47
CA TYR A 154 20.14 -1.41 7.34
C TYR A 154 19.07 -2.50 7.50
N GLN A 155 19.45 -3.77 7.71
CA GLN A 155 18.50 -4.88 7.86
C GLN A 155 17.42 -4.60 8.92
N GLY A 156 17.82 -4.12 10.11
CA GLY A 156 16.88 -3.81 11.20
C GLY A 156 15.92 -2.68 10.84
N VAL A 157 16.40 -1.66 10.12
CA VAL A 157 15.58 -0.52 9.68
C VAL A 157 14.53 -0.97 8.66
N LEU A 158 14.91 -1.77 7.67
CA LEU A 158 14.00 -2.27 6.64
C LEU A 158 12.91 -3.19 7.22
N LEU A 159 13.27 -4.05 8.18
CA LEU A 159 12.29 -4.88 8.89
C LEU A 159 11.31 -4.04 9.72
N ALA A 160 11.82 -3.05 10.45
CA ALA A 160 10.99 -2.13 11.22
C ALA A 160 10.05 -1.33 10.30
N GLN A 161 10.55 -0.86 9.17
CA GLN A 161 9.77 -0.15 8.16
C GLN A 161 8.65 -1.01 7.56
N ALA A 162 8.93 -2.27 7.19
CA ALA A 162 7.92 -3.21 6.72
C ALA A 162 6.86 -3.51 7.79
N ALA A 163 7.28 -3.68 9.05
CA ALA A 163 6.37 -3.89 10.17
C ALA A 163 5.47 -2.66 10.41
N LEU A 164 6.05 -1.46 10.40
CA LEU A 164 5.33 -0.19 10.55
C LEU A 164 4.35 0.02 9.40
N PHE A 165 4.76 -0.20 8.16
CA PHE A 165 3.88 -0.08 6.99
C PHE A 165 2.66 -0.98 7.10
N SER A 166 2.88 -2.25 7.44
CA SER A 166 1.81 -3.25 7.58
C SER A 166 0.89 -2.96 8.77
N THR A 167 1.45 -2.49 9.88
CA THR A 167 0.68 -2.11 11.08
C THR A 167 -0.14 -0.85 10.84
N LEU A 168 0.43 0.17 10.20
CA LEU A 168 -0.28 1.39 9.81
C LEU A 168 -1.44 1.08 8.88
N TRP A 169 -1.22 0.20 7.90
CA TRP A 169 -2.31 -0.27 7.04
C TRP A 169 -3.44 -0.91 7.85
N ALA A 170 -3.12 -1.83 8.76
CA ALA A 170 -4.12 -2.52 9.59
C ALA A 170 -4.91 -1.54 10.47
N VAL A 171 -4.20 -0.65 11.19
CA VAL A 171 -4.82 0.35 12.08
C VAL A 171 -5.70 1.31 11.28
N ALA A 172 -5.21 1.81 10.14
CA ALA A 172 -5.96 2.70 9.28
C ALA A 172 -7.22 2.03 8.73
N TRP A 173 -7.14 0.76 8.31
CA TRP A 173 -8.29 0.01 7.80
C TRP A 173 -9.36 -0.21 8.89
N VAL A 174 -8.95 -0.49 10.13
CA VAL A 174 -9.85 -0.60 11.28
C VAL A 174 -10.54 0.73 11.55
N ALA A 175 -9.76 1.81 11.68
CA ALA A 175 -10.28 3.15 11.95
C ALA A 175 -11.25 3.62 10.85
N LEU A 176 -10.87 3.42 9.59
CA LEU A 176 -11.64 3.87 8.43
C LEU A 176 -13.04 3.29 8.35
N GLY A 177 -13.23 2.01 8.71
CA GLY A 177 -14.60 1.48 8.73
C GLY A 177 -15.27 1.39 10.09
N ALA A 178 -14.58 1.66 11.20
CA ALA A 178 -15.29 2.09 12.40
C ALA A 178 -16.11 3.36 12.09
N MET A 179 -15.53 4.30 11.33
CA MET A 179 -16.22 5.50 10.86
C MET A 179 -17.39 5.21 9.89
N THR A 180 -17.34 4.14 9.08
CA THR A 180 -18.43 3.80 8.15
C THR A 180 -19.57 2.99 8.78
N ASN A 181 -19.29 2.22 9.83
CA ASN A 181 -20.32 1.41 10.47
C ASN A 181 -21.21 2.28 11.38
N ALA A 182 -20.63 3.33 12.00
CA ALA A 182 -21.37 4.30 12.80
C ALA A 182 -22.46 5.06 12.01
N THR A 183 -22.40 5.07 10.68
CA THR A 183 -23.42 5.70 9.81
C THR A 183 -24.60 4.80 9.46
N GLY A 184 -24.55 3.50 9.77
CA GLY A 184 -25.61 2.53 9.42
C GLY A 184 -26.64 2.26 10.52
N GLU A 185 -26.38 2.65 11.76
CA GLU A 185 -27.20 2.29 12.95
C GLU A 185 -28.03 3.44 13.52
N LEU A 186 -28.03 4.63 12.90
CA LEU A 186 -28.82 5.75 13.42
C LEU A 186 -30.29 5.62 12.98
N PRO A 187 -31.26 5.56 13.93
CA PRO A 187 -32.68 5.68 13.61
C PRO A 187 -32.94 7.06 12.98
N ALA A 188 -33.85 7.10 12.00
CA ALA A 188 -34.20 8.29 11.25
C ALA A 188 -34.67 9.45 12.17
N GLN A 189 -33.75 10.28 12.64
CA GLN A 189 -34.03 11.49 13.40
C GLN A 189 -33.23 12.67 12.83
N GLY A 190 -33.91 13.48 12.01
CA GLY A 190 -33.58 14.89 11.82
C GLY A 190 -32.61 15.26 10.68
N ALA A 191 -32.90 16.39 10.03
CA ALA A 191 -32.08 17.01 8.99
C ALA A 191 -30.62 17.31 9.42
N HIS A 192 -30.36 17.42 10.73
CA HIS A 192 -29.02 17.61 11.28
C HIS A 192 -28.08 16.40 11.11
N ASP A 193 -28.62 15.17 10.99
CA ASP A 193 -27.80 13.97 10.82
C ASP A 193 -27.40 13.76 9.35
N VAL A 194 -28.23 14.19 8.40
CA VAL A 194 -27.87 14.20 6.97
C VAL A 194 -26.65 15.09 6.72
N GLU A 195 -26.60 16.25 7.39
CA GLU A 195 -25.48 17.18 7.28
C GLU A 195 -24.19 16.62 7.89
N ARG A 196 -24.27 15.93 9.05
CA ARG A 196 -23.11 15.28 9.68
C ARG A 196 -22.53 14.13 8.83
N VAL A 197 -23.39 13.32 8.24
CA VAL A 197 -22.98 12.24 7.31
C VAL A 197 -22.30 12.83 6.08
N SER A 198 -22.86 13.92 5.52
CA SER A 198 -22.28 14.65 4.38
C SER A 198 -20.89 15.22 4.69
N ARG A 199 -20.72 15.90 5.85
CA ARG A 199 -19.42 16.46 6.28
C ARG A 199 -18.35 15.38 6.46
N ARG A 200 -18.68 14.22 7.05
CA ARG A 200 -17.72 13.11 7.22
C ARG A 200 -17.31 12.49 5.88
N LEU A 201 -18.25 12.34 4.95
CA LEU A 201 -17.96 11.89 3.58
C LEU A 201 -17.07 12.89 2.84
N ALA A 202 -17.37 14.19 2.96
CA ALA A 202 -16.57 15.26 2.37
C ALA A 202 -15.14 15.26 2.94
N LEU A 203 -14.97 15.23 4.26
CA LEU A 203 -13.66 15.15 4.91
C LEU A 203 -12.86 13.93 4.47
N ARG A 204 -13.53 12.78 4.31
CA ARG A 204 -12.86 11.56 3.83
C ARG A 204 -12.44 11.66 2.36
N ASN A 205 -13.25 12.29 1.51
CA ASN A 205 -12.91 12.51 0.11
C ASN A 205 -11.76 13.52 -0.02
N VAL A 206 -11.78 14.60 0.77
CA VAL A 206 -10.70 15.59 0.84
C VAL A 206 -9.43 14.95 1.35
N GLY A 207 -9.51 14.15 2.43
CA GLY A 207 -8.36 13.41 2.95
C GLY A 207 -7.80 12.42 1.93
N ALA A 208 -8.66 11.71 1.20
CA ALA A 208 -8.23 10.81 0.12
C ALA A 208 -7.53 11.55 -1.02
N ALA A 209 -8.09 12.68 -1.46
CA ALA A 209 -7.48 13.53 -2.49
C ALA A 209 -6.13 14.08 -2.03
N GLY A 210 -6.06 14.57 -0.79
CA GLY A 210 -4.82 15.06 -0.16
C GLY A 210 -3.75 13.98 -0.05
N LEU A 211 -4.10 12.76 0.37
CA LEU A 211 -3.18 11.63 0.41
C LEU A 211 -2.70 11.24 -1.00
N THR A 212 -3.60 11.21 -1.98
CA THR A 212 -3.26 10.87 -3.37
C THR A 212 -2.29 11.90 -3.94
N ALA A 213 -2.59 13.19 -3.76
CA ALA A 213 -1.73 14.29 -4.19
C ALA A 213 -0.38 14.26 -3.47
N GLY A 214 -0.37 13.99 -2.15
CA GLY A 214 0.84 13.87 -1.35
C GLY A 214 1.74 12.71 -1.79
N VAL A 215 1.17 11.52 -2.01
CA VAL A 215 1.90 10.36 -2.54
C VAL A 215 2.44 10.65 -3.95
N ALA A 216 1.64 11.26 -4.82
CA ALA A 216 2.09 11.64 -6.16
C ALA A 216 3.24 12.66 -6.12
N PHE A 217 3.15 13.68 -5.27
CA PHE A 217 4.19 14.71 -5.11
C PHE A 217 5.48 14.13 -4.53
N LEU A 218 5.40 13.38 -3.43
CA LEU A 218 6.57 12.75 -2.80
C LEU A 218 7.19 11.70 -3.73
N GLY A 219 6.36 10.92 -4.41
CA GLY A 219 6.80 9.93 -5.38
C GLY A 219 7.52 10.57 -6.57
N TRP A 220 6.97 11.66 -7.12
CA TRP A 220 7.63 12.42 -8.18
C TRP A 220 8.96 13.03 -7.72
N ARG A 221 9.03 13.53 -6.48
CA ARG A 221 10.25 14.09 -5.91
C ARG A 221 11.34 13.02 -5.80
N LEU A 222 11.00 11.82 -5.32
CA LEU A 222 11.94 10.71 -5.19
C LEU A 222 12.34 10.13 -6.55
N ALA A 223 11.43 10.08 -7.52
CA ALA A 223 11.73 9.66 -8.89
C ALA A 223 12.74 10.58 -9.59
N ARG A 224 12.85 11.85 -9.17
CA ARG A 224 13.83 12.81 -9.70
C ARG A 224 15.19 12.76 -9.02
N THR A 225 15.30 12.18 -7.83
CA THR A 225 16.60 12.01 -7.18
C THR A 225 17.30 10.79 -7.79
N PRO A 226 18.54 10.93 -8.31
CA PRO A 226 19.33 9.78 -8.74
C PRO A 226 19.37 8.76 -7.61
N VAL A 227 19.15 7.48 -7.93
CA VAL A 227 19.22 6.39 -6.97
C VAL A 227 20.64 6.39 -6.38
N ALA A 228 20.79 6.93 -5.18
CA ALA A 228 22.04 6.88 -4.41
C ALA A 228 22.33 5.47 -3.85
N GLY A 229 21.70 4.44 -4.42
CA GLY A 229 21.67 3.08 -3.89
C GLY A 229 22.77 2.16 -4.40
N ASP A 230 23.67 2.64 -5.25
CA ASP A 230 24.79 1.85 -5.74
C ASP A 230 26.16 2.33 -5.21
N THR A 231 26.23 3.24 -4.24
CA THR A 231 27.54 3.72 -3.75
C THR A 231 28.40 2.65 -3.06
N GLU A 232 27.85 1.50 -2.64
CA GLU A 232 28.64 0.38 -2.11
C GLU A 232 28.79 -0.80 -3.09
N ALA A 233 27.82 -1.04 -3.98
CA ALA A 233 27.93 -2.07 -5.02
C ALA A 233 28.78 -1.60 -6.21
N GLN A 234 28.73 -0.32 -6.56
CA GLN A 234 29.49 0.28 -7.66
C GLN A 234 31.00 0.33 -7.42
N PRO A 235 31.54 0.60 -6.21
CA PRO A 235 32.97 0.43 -5.97
C PRO A 235 33.40 -1.02 -5.97
N GLN A 236 32.57 -1.98 -5.55
CA GLN A 236 32.89 -3.41 -5.63
C GLN A 236 32.89 -3.92 -7.08
N VAL A 237 31.89 -3.54 -7.89
CA VAL A 237 31.83 -3.87 -9.32
C VAL A 237 32.95 -3.16 -10.08
N ALA A 238 33.25 -1.89 -9.76
CA ALA A 238 34.39 -1.18 -10.33
C ALA A 238 35.73 -1.81 -9.94
N ALA A 239 35.90 -2.21 -8.68
CA ALA A 239 37.09 -2.93 -8.22
C ALA A 239 37.23 -4.30 -8.90
N GLU A 240 36.12 -5.02 -9.10
CA GLU A 240 36.12 -6.30 -9.82
C GLU A 240 36.50 -6.10 -11.30
N ILE A 241 35.95 -5.09 -11.99
CA ILE A 241 36.30 -4.76 -13.38
C ILE A 241 37.79 -4.37 -13.48
N VAL A 242 38.30 -3.53 -12.57
CA VAL A 242 39.71 -3.15 -12.52
C VAL A 242 40.61 -4.37 -12.25
N SER A 243 40.18 -5.30 -11.41
CA SER A 243 40.93 -6.54 -11.14
C SER A 243 40.99 -7.45 -12.37
N ARG A 244 39.89 -7.59 -13.13
CA ARG A 244 39.86 -8.36 -14.38
C ARG A 244 40.68 -7.70 -15.49
N ALA A 245 40.70 -6.36 -15.55
CA ALA A 245 41.49 -5.61 -16.52
C ALA A 245 43.01 -5.65 -16.27
N ARG A 246 43.46 -6.03 -15.07
CA ARG A 246 44.89 -6.23 -14.75
C ARG A 246 45.40 -7.66 -15.00
N LEU A 247 44.49 -8.61 -15.21
CA LEU A 247 44.79 -10.02 -15.44
C LEU A 247 44.85 -10.40 -16.93
N ASN A 248 44.48 -9.48 -17.81
CA ASN A 248 44.66 -9.54 -19.27
C ASN A 248 45.76 -8.56 -19.69
#